data_AF-A0A4Q3XQB8-F1
#
_entry.id   AF-A0A4Q3XQB8-F1
#
_cell.length_a   1.000
_cell.length_b   1.000
_cell.length_c   1.000
_cell.angle_alpha   90.00
_cell.angle_beta   90.00
_cell.angle_gamma   90.00
#
_symmetry.space_group_name_H-M   'P 1'
#
loop_
_entity.id
_entity.type
_entity.pdbx_description
1 polymer ?
#
loop_
_entity_poly.entity_id
_entity_poly.type
_entity_poly.pdbx_seq_one_letter_code
_entity_poly.pdbx_strand_id
1 'polypeptide(L)'
;MHRPTERLRGRRAVAQRKRRLQVEPLCRDCKAQGFVKVADVIDHIVPLAQGGTDDDANTRPLCHEHHKARTAEQFGHRVRQEIGADGWPRA
;
A
#
# COMPACT_ATOMS: atom_id res chain seq x y z
N MET A 1 -16.28 -20.45 6.02
CA MET A 1 -16.95 -19.21 5.58
C MET A 1 -16.09 -18.02 6.01
N HIS A 2 -15.33 -17.45 5.08
CA HIS A 2 -14.50 -16.27 5.35
C HIS A 2 -15.43 -15.05 5.48
N ARG A 3 -15.60 -14.52 6.69
CA ARG A 3 -16.37 -13.30 6.93
C ARG A 3 -15.49 -12.12 6.52
N PRO A 4 -15.90 -11.28 5.56
CA PRO A 4 -15.10 -10.14 5.14
C PRO A 4 -14.97 -9.16 6.31
N THR A 5 -13.76 -8.65 6.55
CA THR A 5 -13.56 -7.59 7.55
C THR A 5 -14.35 -6.35 7.16
N GLU A 6 -14.98 -5.71 8.15
CA GLU A 6 -15.68 -4.44 7.95
C GLU A 6 -14.68 -3.37 7.51
N ARG A 7 -14.99 -2.73 6.38
CA ARG A 7 -14.17 -1.67 5.80
C ARG A 7 -14.79 -0.31 6.06
N LEU A 8 -13.96 0.66 6.45
CA LEU A 8 -14.34 2.07 6.53
C LEU A 8 -14.63 2.63 5.13
N ARG A 9 -15.78 3.30 4.99
CA ARG A 9 -16.26 3.84 3.69
C ARG A 9 -16.63 5.31 3.77
N GLY A 10 -16.81 5.92 2.61
CA GLY A 10 -17.30 7.29 2.44
C GLY A 10 -16.46 8.34 3.16
N ARG A 11 -17.13 9.34 3.74
CA ARG A 11 -16.49 10.48 4.41
C ARG A 11 -15.55 10.07 5.54
N ARG A 12 -15.91 9.04 6.31
CA ARG A 12 -15.07 8.52 7.41
C ARG A 12 -13.73 8.00 6.87
N ALA A 13 -13.76 7.26 5.76
CA ALA A 13 -12.54 6.74 5.13
C ALA A 13 -11.66 7.86 4.56
N VAL A 14 -12.26 8.88 3.97
CA VAL A 14 -11.53 10.06 3.46
C VAL A 14 -10.88 10.82 4.60
N ALA A 15 -11.61 11.06 5.70
CA ALA A 15 -11.10 11.75 6.88
C ALA A 15 -9.94 10.99 7.52
N GLN A 16 -10.06 9.66 7.65
CA GLN A 16 -8.98 8.82 8.15
C GLN A 16 -7.72 8.93 7.27
N ARG A 17 -7.86 8.73 5.94
CA ARG A 17 -6.72 8.83 5.02
C ARG A 17 -6.02 10.19 5.11
N LYS A 18 -6.80 11.28 5.13
CA LYS A 18 -6.26 12.65 5.30
C LYS A 18 -5.50 12.79 6.62
N ARG A 19 -6.08 12.33 7.73
CA ARG A 19 -5.42 12.39 9.05
C ARG A 19 -4.10 11.60 9.05
N ARG A 20 -4.09 10.38 8.50
CA ARG A 20 -2.88 9.54 8.46
C ARG A 20 -1.76 10.21 7.67
N LEU A 21 -2.06 10.75 6.48
CA LEU A 21 -1.08 11.46 5.66
C LEU A 21 -0.61 12.78 6.28
N GLN A 22 -1.43 13.45 7.10
CA GLN A 22 -1.00 14.64 7.83
C GLN A 22 -0.05 14.32 8.98
N VAL A 23 -0.30 13.22 9.71
CA VAL A 23 0.56 12.79 10.83
C VAL A 23 1.88 12.21 10.30
N GLU A 24 1.82 11.46 9.22
CA GLU A 24 2.98 10.78 8.64
C GLU A 24 2.95 10.93 7.11
N PRO A 25 3.50 12.05 6.59
CA PRO A 25 3.41 12.39 5.16
C PRO A 25 4.41 11.65 4.27
N LEU A 26 5.34 10.89 4.86
CA LEU A 26 6.42 10.22 4.15
C LEU A 26 6.18 8.72 4.04
N CYS A 27 6.64 8.12 2.95
CA CYS A 27 6.63 6.67 2.76
C CYS A 27 7.48 5.99 3.83
N ARG A 28 6.88 5.09 4.62
CA ARG A 28 7.60 4.32 5.65
C ARG A 28 8.71 3.45 5.07
N ASP A 29 8.46 2.84 3.92
CA ASP A 29 9.41 1.92 3.30
C ASP A 29 10.60 2.67 2.71
N CYS A 30 10.37 3.83 2.06
CA CYS A 30 11.47 4.72 1.67
C CYS A 30 12.30 5.14 2.88
N LYS A 31 11.64 5.56 3.97
CA LYS A 31 12.31 6.01 5.19
C LYS A 31 13.17 4.89 5.79
N ALA A 32 12.67 3.65 5.82
CA ALA A 32 13.42 2.48 6.27
C ALA A 32 14.65 2.19 5.39
N GLN A 33 14.60 2.56 4.11
CA GLN A 33 15.71 2.45 3.16
C GLN A 33 16.65 3.67 3.18
N GLY A 34 16.41 4.68 4.03
CA GLY A 34 17.21 5.90 4.09
C GLY A 34 16.82 6.98 3.06
N PHE A 35 15.72 6.79 2.33
CA PHE A 35 15.22 7.75 1.35
C PHE A 35 14.04 8.57 1.90
N VAL A 36 13.90 9.80 1.41
CA VAL A 36 12.76 10.66 1.70
C VAL A 36 11.88 10.75 0.46
N LYS A 37 10.66 10.21 0.55
CA LYS A 37 9.64 10.29 -0.49
C LYS A 37 8.27 10.50 0.14
N VAL A 38 7.45 11.34 -0.47
CA VAL A 38 6.08 11.58 -0.03
C VAL A 38 5.25 10.29 -0.20
N ALA A 39 4.35 10.04 0.74
CA ALA A 39 3.39 8.97 0.63
C ALA A 39 2.16 9.39 -0.19
N ASP A 40 1.75 8.52 -1.11
CA ASP A 40 0.58 8.72 -1.98
C ASP A 40 -0.66 8.02 -1.41
N VAL A 41 -0.45 6.92 -0.68
CA VAL A 41 -1.49 6.00 -0.26
C VAL A 41 -1.29 5.52 1.16
N ILE A 42 -2.39 5.11 1.79
CA ILE A 42 -2.41 4.43 3.09
C ILE A 42 -2.66 2.95 2.82
N ASP A 43 -1.62 2.14 3.04
CA ASP A 43 -1.59 0.69 2.84
C ASP A 43 -1.94 -0.03 4.13
N HIS A 44 -2.66 -1.16 4.02
CA HIS A 44 -2.92 -2.04 5.15
C HIS A 44 -1.77 -3.04 5.30
N ILE A 45 -1.17 -3.12 6.49
CA ILE A 45 -0.05 -4.03 6.77
C ILE A 45 -0.52 -5.49 6.61
N VAL A 46 -1.64 -5.82 7.25
CA VAL A 46 -2.43 -7.02 6.96
C VAL A 46 -3.61 -6.59 6.08
N PRO A 47 -3.76 -7.12 4.85
CA PRO A 47 -4.87 -6.75 3.99
C PRO A 47 -6.22 -7.06 4.64
N LEU A 48 -7.23 -6.22 4.37
CA LEU A 48 -8.61 -6.47 4.83
C LEU A 48 -9.14 -7.84 4.36
N ALA A 49 -8.75 -8.28 3.17
CA ALA A 49 -9.09 -9.60 2.61
C ALA A 49 -8.44 -10.78 3.37
N GLN A 50 -7.44 -10.51 4.21
CA GLN A 50 -6.74 -11.49 5.04
C GLN A 50 -7.05 -11.29 6.53
N GLY A 51 -8.11 -10.55 6.87
CA GLY A 51 -8.53 -10.32 8.25
C GLY A 51 -7.96 -9.06 8.91
N GLY A 52 -7.24 -8.20 8.17
CA GLY A 52 -6.75 -6.93 8.70
C GLY A 52 -7.86 -5.92 8.99
N THR A 53 -7.55 -4.89 9.78
CA THR A 53 -8.48 -3.83 10.21
C THR A 53 -8.12 -2.48 9.59
N ASP A 54 -9.03 -1.52 9.62
CA ASP A 54 -8.75 -0.12 9.25
C ASP A 54 -8.04 0.67 10.38
N ASP A 55 -7.54 0.01 11.42
CA ASP A 55 -6.89 0.70 12.53
C ASP A 55 -5.56 1.35 12.13
N ASP A 56 -5.18 2.41 12.84
CA ASP A 56 -3.92 3.11 12.61
C ASP A 56 -2.70 2.22 12.82
N ALA A 57 -2.83 1.22 13.70
CA ALA A 57 -1.81 0.21 13.94
C ALA A 57 -1.62 -0.75 12.76
N ASN A 58 -2.69 -0.99 11.98
CA ASN A 58 -2.65 -1.85 10.79
C ASN A 58 -2.47 -1.04 9.48
N THR A 59 -2.19 0.27 9.56
CA THR A 59 -2.01 1.10 8.37
C THR A 59 -0.66 1.81 8.35
N ARG A 60 -0.08 1.89 7.15
CA ARG A 60 1.17 2.61 6.89
C ARG A 60 1.07 3.50 5.65
N PRO A 61 1.65 4.71 5.67
CA PRO A 61 1.77 5.54 4.48
C PRO A 61 2.89 5.00 3.57
N LEU A 62 2.58 4.85 2.28
CA LEU A 62 3.51 4.39 1.24
C LEU A 62 3.45 5.27 0.00
N CYS A 63 4.56 5.34 -0.74
CA CYS A 63 4.53 5.83 -2.12
C CYS A 63 3.92 4.76 -3.05
N HIS A 64 3.52 5.16 -4.24
CA HIS A 64 2.88 4.26 -5.21
C HIS A 64 3.73 3.02 -5.56
N GLU A 65 5.05 3.17 -5.67
CA GLU A 65 5.97 2.07 -6.01
C GLU A 65 6.01 1.01 -4.90
N HIS A 66 6.25 1.42 -3.66
CA HIS A 66 6.25 0.50 -2.52
C HIS A 66 4.87 -0.10 -2.30
N HIS A 67 3.78 0.66 -2.46
CA HIS A 67 2.44 0.10 -2.36
C HIS A 67 2.19 -1.04 -3.38
N LYS A 68 2.62 -0.86 -4.63
CA LYS A 68 2.53 -1.91 -5.66
C LYS A 68 3.37 -3.13 -5.28
N ALA A 69 4.60 -2.92 -4.79
CA ALA A 69 5.46 -4.00 -4.32
C ALA A 69 4.83 -4.79 -3.16
N ARG A 70 4.30 -4.10 -2.14
CA ARG A 70 3.62 -4.71 -1.00
C ARG A 70 2.37 -5.46 -1.38
N THR A 71 1.57 -4.90 -2.30
CA THR A 71 0.41 -5.61 -2.84
C THR A 71 0.83 -6.91 -3.54
N ALA A 72 1.91 -6.88 -4.33
CA ALA A 72 2.40 -8.08 -4.98
C ALA A 72 2.90 -9.13 -3.98
N GLU A 73 3.63 -8.72 -2.94
CA GLU A 73 4.08 -9.60 -1.85
C GLU A 73 2.90 -10.22 -1.09
N GLN A 74 1.91 -9.42 -0.68
CA GLN A 74 0.79 -9.85 0.15
C GLN A 74 -0.15 -10.82 -0.56
N PHE A 75 -0.33 -10.68 -1.88
CA PHE A 75 -1.26 -11.48 -2.66
C PHE A 75 -0.57 -12.47 -3.62
N GLY A 76 0.76 -12.58 -3.54
CA GLY A 76 1.54 -13.50 -4.38
C GLY A 76 1.46 -13.17 -5.88
N HIS A 77 1.23 -11.91 -6.24
CA HIS A 77 1.18 -11.52 -7.65
C HIS A 77 2.58 -11.53 -8.27
N ARG A 78 2.71 -12.15 -9.44
CA ARG A 78 3.94 -12.07 -10.23
C ARG A 78 3.99 -10.71 -10.93
N VAL A 79 5.08 -9.97 -10.74
CA VAL A 79 5.30 -8.72 -11.47
C VAL A 79 5.39 -9.04 -12.95
N ARG A 80 4.51 -8.42 -13.74
CA ARG A 80 4.57 -8.56 -15.20
C ARG A 80 5.82 -7.85 -15.70
N GLN A 81 6.70 -8.62 -16.32
CA GLN A 81 7.90 -8.09 -16.97
C GLN A 81 7.51 -7.23 -18.17
N GLU A 82 8.09 -6.05 -18.27
CA GLU A 82 7.92 -5.20 -19.45
C GLU A 82 8.76 -5.78 -20.59
N ILE A 83 8.14 -6.00 -21.75
CA ILE A 83 8.83 -6.45 -22.96
C ILE A 83 9.06 -5.23 -23.84
N GLY A 84 10.32 -4.98 -24.19
CA GLY A 84 10.72 -3.89 -25.07
C GLY A 84 10.24 -4.08 -26.52
N ALA A 85 10.37 -3.02 -27.32
CA ALA A 85 10.03 -3.08 -28.75
C ALA A 85 10.94 -4.04 -29.55
N ASP A 86 12.10 -4.39 -28.98
CA ASP A 86 13.04 -5.41 -29.44
C ASP A 86 12.63 -6.85 -29.07
N GLY A 87 11.56 -7.02 -28.29
CA GLY A 87 11.05 -8.32 -27.86
C GLY A 87 11.77 -8.90 -26.64
N TRP A 88 12.73 -8.19 -26.05
CA TRP A 88 13.45 -8.64 -24.86
C TRP A 88 12.88 -8.02 -23.57
N PRO A 89 13.02 -8.70 -22.42
CA PRO A 89 12.72 -8.11 -21.12
C PRO A 89 13.48 -6.80 -20.89
N ARG A 90 12.78 -5.74 -20.47
CA ARG A 90 13.48 -4.58 -19.94
C ARG A 90 14.17 -4.95 -18.62
N ALA A 91 15.46 -4.63 -18.54
CA ALA A 91 16.28 -4.78 -17.35
C ALA A 91 15.82 -3.84 -16.22
#